data_AF-A0A1H0JNM2-F1
#
_entry.id   AF-A0A1H0JNM2-F1
#
_cell.length_a   1.000
_cell.length_b   1.000
_cell.length_c   1.000
_cell.angle_alpha   90.00
_cell.angle_beta   90.00
_cell.angle_gamma   90.00
#
_symmetry.space_group_name_H-M   'P 1'
#
loop_
_entity.id
_entity.type
_entity.pdbx_description
1 polymer ?
#
loop_
_entity_poly.entity_id
_entity_poly.type
_entity_poly.pdbx_seq_one_letter_code
_entity_poly.pdbx_strand_id
1 'polypeptide(L)' 'MSDPEPDAIFRKRLLQVVADEDRHTAQVGVGAQLDRLGRKYDVYRTGVPLKGFDGFKDDITEDDA' A
#
# COMPACT_ATOMS: atom_id res chain seq x y z
N MET A 1 11.39 2.15 17.97
CA MET A 1 10.70 2.11 16.67
C MET A 1 10.75 3.52 16.12
N SER A 2 11.20 3.72 14.89
CA SER A 2 11.19 5.05 14.26
C SER A 2 9.75 5.53 14.11
N ASP A 3 9.54 6.85 14.17
CA ASP A 3 8.22 7.42 13.94
C ASP A 3 7.69 7.00 12.55
N PRO A 4 6.39 6.71 12.42
CA PRO A 4 5.79 6.39 11.13
C PRO A 4 6.07 7.49 10.10
N GLU A 5 6.37 7.09 8.86
CA GLU A 5 6.53 8.05 7.76
C GLU A 5 5.26 8.92 7.64
N PRO A 6 5.41 10.26 7.65
CA PRO A 6 4.28 11.17 7.53
C PRO A 6 3.51 10.95 6.23
N ASP A 7 2.18 11.10 6.29
CA ASP A 7 1.29 11.01 5.12
C ASP A 7 1.79 11.84 3.94
N ALA A 8 2.32 13.05 4.20
CA ALA A 8 2.80 13.95 3.17
C ALA A 8 4.00 13.40 2.38
N ILE A 9 4.89 12.64 3.04
CA ILE A 9 6.06 12.04 2.39
C ILE A 9 5.62 10.80 1.61
N PHE A 10 4.84 9.93 2.26
CA PHE A 10 4.31 8.72 1.64
C PHE A 10 3.45 9.04 0.41
N ARG A 11 2.58 10.05 0.51
CA ARG A 11 1.73 10.54 -0.59
C ARG A 11 2.55 10.96 -1.81
N LYS A 12 3.67 11.69 -1.62
CA LYS A 12 4.50 12.13 -2.74
C LYS A 12 5.03 10.95 -3.55
N ARG A 13 5.46 9.89 -2.87
CA ARG A 13 5.94 8.65 -3.50
C ARG A 13 4.80 7.91 -4.19
N LEU A 14 3.66 7.78 -3.50
CA LEU A 14 2.48 7.11 -4.04
C LEU A 14 1.97 7.80 -5.31
N LEU A 15 1.95 9.13 -5.35
CA LEU A 15 1.53 9.91 -6.53
C LEU A 15 2.40 9.70 -7.78
N GLN A 16 3.61 9.16 -7.65
CA GLN A 16 4.48 8.85 -8.78
C GLN A 16 4.13 7.50 -9.44
N VAL A 17 3.43 6.62 -8.75
CA VAL A 17 3.13 5.26 -9.21
C VAL A 17 1.65 5.00 -9.45
N VAL A 18 0.76 5.73 -8.77
CA VAL A 18 -0.69 5.51 -8.91
C VAL A 18 -1.19 5.89 -10.29
N ALA A 19 -2.14 5.11 -10.81
CA ALA A 19 -2.89 5.46 -12.00
C ALA A 19 -3.73 6.73 -11.76
N ASP A 20 -4.07 7.44 -12.84
CA ASP A 20 -4.84 8.69 -12.76
C ASP A 20 -6.21 8.50 -12.06
N GLU A 21 -6.83 7.33 -12.21
CA GLU A 21 -8.09 6.96 -11.55
C GLU A 21 -7.99 6.99 -10.02
N ASP A 22 -6.84 6.59 -9.48
CA ASP A 22 -6.58 6.53 -8.04
C ASP A 22 -5.87 7.79 -7.50
N ARG A 23 -5.49 8.72 -8.39
CA ARG A 23 -4.74 9.93 -8.03
C ARG A 23 -5.52 10.82 -7.07
N HIS A 24 -6.83 10.94 -7.24
CA HIS A 24 -7.67 11.71 -6.31
C HIS A 24 -7.62 11.10 -4.91
N THR A 25 -7.75 9.78 -4.81
CA THR A 25 -7.67 9.04 -3.53
C THR A 25 -6.28 9.17 -2.90
N ALA A 26 -5.20 9.16 -3.68
CA ALA A 26 -3.85 9.42 -3.17
C ALA A 26 -3.69 10.86 -2.63
N GLN A 27 -4.35 11.85 -3.25
CA GLN A 27 -4.28 13.25 -2.83
C GLN A 27 -5.03 13.52 -1.52
N VAL A 28 -6.24 12.96 -1.37
CA VAL A 28 -7.12 13.26 -0.22
C VAL A 28 -7.01 12.23 0.91
N GLY A 29 -6.48 11.03 0.62
CA GLY A 29 -6.35 9.96 1.61
C GLY A 29 -5.41 10.33 2.76
N VAL A 30 -5.68 9.75 3.92
CA VAL A 30 -4.89 9.89 5.15
C VAL A 30 -4.70 8.53 5.84
N GLY A 31 -3.59 8.36 6.57
CA GLY A 31 -3.30 7.17 7.37
C GLY A 31 -3.59 5.85 6.65
N ALA A 32 -4.48 5.03 7.23
CA ALA A 32 -4.82 3.70 6.73
C ALA A 32 -5.43 3.69 5.31
N GLN A 33 -6.07 4.77 4.87
CA GLN A 33 -6.60 4.87 3.51
C GLN A 33 -5.46 4.98 2.48
N LEU A 34 -4.46 5.79 2.80
CA LEU A 34 -3.22 5.87 2.01
C LEU A 34 -2.50 4.52 2.02
N ASP A 35 -2.40 3.86 3.18
CA ASP A 35 -1.70 2.58 3.28
C ASP A 35 -2.39 1.46 2.50
N ARG A 36 -3.72 1.47 2.46
CA ARG A 36 -4.50 0.54 1.62
C ARG A 36 -4.26 0.80 0.14
N LEU A 37 -4.21 2.07 -0.27
CA LEU A 37 -3.89 2.43 -1.65
C LEU A 37 -2.45 2.05 -1.99
N GLY A 38 -1.49 2.31 -1.09
CA GLY A 38 -0.11 1.90 -1.24
C GLY A 38 0.05 0.41 -1.49
N ARG A 39 -0.66 -0.42 -0.72
CA ARG A 39 -0.68 -1.88 -0.93
C ARG A 39 -1.15 -2.31 -2.31
N LYS A 40 -2.11 -1.60 -2.92
CA LYS A 40 -2.55 -1.87 -4.31
C LYS A 40 -1.42 -1.69 -5.33
N TYR A 41 -0.46 -0.82 -5.02
CA TYR A 41 0.68 -0.47 -5.88
C TYR A 41 2.02 -0.98 -5.36
N ASP A 42 2.01 -1.90 -4.38
CA ASP A 42 3.21 -2.42 -3.71
C ASP A 42 4.13 -1.34 -3.09
N VAL A 43 3.55 -0.22 -2.67
CA VAL A 43 4.25 0.90 -2.01
C VAL A 43 3.88 0.94 -0.53
N TYR A 44 4.89 0.77 0.33
CA TYR A 44 4.69 0.68 1.77
C TYR A 44 5.29 1.85 2.53
N ARG A 45 4.61 2.20 3.62
CA ARG A 45 5.02 3.24 4.54
C ARG A 45 6.16 2.75 5.41
N THR A 46 7.21 3.54 5.54
CA THR A 46 8.34 3.19 6.42
C THR A 46 7.99 3.46 7.89
N GLY A 47 8.57 2.68 8.81
CA GLY A 47 8.31 2.80 10.25
C GLY A 47 6.97 2.22 10.74
N VAL A 48 6.09 1.77 9.84
CA VAL A 48 4.86 1.06 10.19
C VAL A 48 5.08 -0.45 10.04
N PRO A 49 4.90 -1.25 11.11
CA PRO A 49 4.93 -2.70 10.99
C PRO A 49 3.87 -3.14 9.98
N LEU A 50 4.26 -3.99 9.01
CA LEU A 50 3.34 -4.58 8.04
C LEU A 50 2.38 -5.55 8.75
N LYS A 51 1.38 -5.03 9.45
CA LYS A 51 0.32 -5.83 10.06
C LYS A 51 -0.61 -6.34 8.96
N GLY A 52 -0.60 -7.65 8.74
CA GLY A 52 -1.43 -8.32 7.73
C GLY A 52 -0.73 -8.63 6.42
N PHE A 53 0.61 -8.65 6.38
CA PHE A 53 1.35 -9.41 5.37
C PHE A 53 1.27 -10.90 5.75
N ASP A 54 0.07 -11.47 5.69
CA ASP A 54 -0.09 -12.91 5.65
C ASP A 54 0.43 -13.29 4.26
N GLY A 55 1.67 -13.80 4.23
CA GLY A 55 2.40 -14.04 2.99
C GLY A 55 1.53 -14.80 2.01
N PHE A 56 1.63 -14.43 0.73
CA PHE A 56 1.11 -15.15 -0.44
C PHE A 56 0.68 -16.59 -0.09
N LYS A 57 -0.61 -16.77 0.21
CA LYS A 57 -1.24 -18.05 -0.11
C LYS A 57 -1.43 -18.00 -1.60
N ASP A 58 -0.39 -18.41 -2.31
CA ASP A 58 -0.55 -18.95 -3.65
C ASP A 58 -1.45 -20.18 -3.48
N ASP A 59 -2.77 -19.98 -3.52
CA ASP A 59 -3.71 -21.03 -3.91
C ASP A 59 -3.45 -21.28 -5.40
N ILE A 60 -2.31 -21.90 -5.71
CA ILE A 60 -2.16 -22.65 -6.95
C ILE A 60 -2.98 -23.90 -6.69
N THR A 61 -4.26 -23.84 -7.02
CA THR A 61 -5.04 -25.06 -7.22
C THR A 61 -4.46 -25.74 -8.45
N GLU A 62 -3.49 -26.62 -8.22
CA GLU A 62 -3.13 -27.66 -9.17
C GLU A 62 -4.33 -28.62 -9.20
N ASP A 63 -5.30 -28.29 -10.04
CA ASP A 63 -6.41 -29.19 -10.36
C ASP A 63 -5.83 -30.27 -11.30
N ASP A 64 -5.26 -31.32 -10.68
CA ASP A 64 -5.05 -32.62 -11.32
C ASP A 64 -6.42 -33.25 -11.55
N ALA A 65 -6.89 -33.24 -12.81
CA ALA A 65 -7.96 -34.12 -13.29
C ALA A 65 -7.80 -34.43 -14.80
#